data_AF-A0A928WX05-F1
#
_entry.id   AF-A0A928WX05-F1
#
_cell.length_a   1.000
_cell.length_b   1.000
_cell.length_c   1.000
_cell.angle_alpha   90.00
_cell.angle_beta   90.00
_cell.angle_gamma   90.00
#
_symmetry.space_group_name_H-M   'P 1'
#
loop_
_entity.id
_entity.type
_entity.pdbx_description
1 polymer ?
#
loop_
_entity_poly.entity_id
_entity_poly.type
_entity_poly.pdbx_seq_one_letter_code
_entity_poly.pdbx_strand_id
1 'polypeptide(L)'
;KRQTIDGTTQPGYDPERFAAVEIEIPTPVVTIRPAAGKEIFRGLTIAADNITVRGLNLYGFNAPSQVSESTPPADIFITHRPAPLNRETPLPTVGYDTAKNGPPTGIVIEQNWLGLTLEETLPTEASGFGVSVFDSAGTTIRENHIAYHNGSGIITGRQADNLQIIDNIMVGNGLAGMPDAIRMDGQVEDGLISGNLICGSDGSGIFLFKPEGSVTITENDIRHNGQRLRRAAIYVMGDDHRIVNNSITNQKGGGVVVTAFGQGPNTQSRGNVITGNYFGALEGLSVDLNVRRGRRPQDFQSGDGPNPQRDSRNRRQDTGNSAVNAPQFASPEFFVINSSAIVRGQVDPNNQVELYQATGEADTYGQLIRPIETVVADDEGNFEFVLTDVTGGEVLSAIATDPRYGSSEPALNTTIRSLGESGTST
;
A
#
# COMPACT_ATOMS: atom_id res chain seq x y z
N LYS A 1 -18.19 14.30 24.35
CA LYS A 1 -17.49 13.62 25.48
C LYS A 1 -16.87 12.37 24.90
N ARG A 2 -15.57 12.14 25.08
CA ARG A 2 -14.90 10.92 24.61
C ARG A 2 -15.31 9.74 25.48
N GLN A 3 -15.64 8.61 24.86
CA GLN A 3 -15.86 7.34 25.57
C GLN A 3 -14.71 6.38 25.19
N THR A 4 -14.27 5.58 26.15
CA THR A 4 -13.19 4.64 25.96
C THR A 4 -13.65 3.24 26.35
N ILE A 5 -13.45 2.28 25.46
CA ILE A 5 -13.50 0.85 25.75
C ILE A 5 -12.06 0.44 26.04
N ASP A 6 -11.77 0.13 27.30
CA ASP A 6 -10.40 0.15 27.84
C ASP A 6 -10.01 -1.18 28.49
N GLY A 7 -9.09 -1.92 27.85
CA GLY A 7 -8.45 -3.09 28.44
C GLY A 7 -7.22 -2.76 29.28
N THR A 8 -6.64 -1.57 29.13
CA THR A 8 -5.38 -1.17 29.79
C THR A 8 -5.52 -0.96 31.29
N THR A 9 -6.74 -0.74 31.78
CA THR A 9 -7.03 -0.55 33.21
C THR A 9 -7.28 -1.86 33.97
N GLN A 10 -7.22 -3.02 33.28
CA GLN A 10 -7.49 -4.30 33.93
C GLN A 10 -6.27 -4.80 34.73
N PRO A 11 -6.48 -5.50 35.86
CA PRO A 11 -5.39 -6.09 36.62
C PRO A 11 -4.50 -7.01 35.76
N GLY A 12 -3.19 -6.82 35.85
CA GLY A 12 -2.19 -7.61 35.12
C GLY A 12 -1.77 -7.04 33.77
N TYR A 13 -2.40 -5.96 33.29
CA TYR A 13 -1.89 -5.21 32.14
C TYR A 13 -0.55 -4.55 32.48
N ASP A 14 0.40 -4.67 31.56
CA ASP A 14 1.74 -4.11 31.67
C ASP A 14 2.09 -3.36 30.38
N PRO A 15 2.23 -2.03 30.40
CA PRO A 15 2.52 -1.24 29.22
C PRO A 15 3.95 -1.46 28.67
N GLU A 16 4.84 -2.08 29.43
CA GLU A 16 6.23 -2.35 29.03
C GLU A 16 6.42 -3.78 28.48
N ARG A 17 5.35 -4.59 28.48
CA ARG A 17 5.38 -5.95 27.96
C ARG A 17 4.90 -5.98 26.52
N PHE A 18 5.85 -6.11 25.60
CA PHE A 18 5.60 -6.17 24.16
C PHE A 18 5.84 -7.59 23.60
N ALA A 19 5.14 -7.91 22.51
CA ALA A 19 5.33 -9.16 21.76
C ALA A 19 6.36 -9.05 20.63
N ALA A 20 6.39 -7.90 19.96
CA ALA A 20 7.28 -7.61 18.85
C ALA A 20 8.22 -6.44 19.21
N VAL A 21 9.40 -6.43 18.59
CA VAL A 21 10.43 -5.40 18.83
C VAL A 21 10.42 -4.32 17.76
N GLU A 22 9.80 -4.60 16.61
CA GLU A 22 9.71 -3.69 15.47
C GLU A 22 8.81 -2.50 15.77
N ILE A 23 7.69 -2.75 16.47
CA ILE A 23 6.78 -1.74 16.99
C ILE A 23 6.31 -2.20 18.36
N GLU A 24 6.53 -1.37 19.38
CA GLU A 24 6.22 -1.66 20.77
C GLU A 24 4.71 -1.61 21.03
N ILE A 25 4.01 -2.73 20.76
CA ILE A 25 2.57 -2.88 21.00
C ILE A 25 2.34 -3.73 22.25
N PRO A 26 1.80 -3.17 23.36
CA PRO A 26 1.62 -3.92 24.60
C PRO A 26 0.75 -5.16 24.44
N THR A 27 1.08 -6.24 25.16
CA THR A 27 0.24 -7.43 25.21
C THR A 27 -1.03 -7.16 26.02
N PRO A 28 -2.23 -7.28 25.42
CA PRO A 28 -3.49 -7.09 26.14
C PRO A 28 -3.76 -8.24 27.12
N VAL A 29 -4.57 -7.97 28.15
CA VAL A 29 -5.00 -8.97 29.15
C VAL A 29 -6.50 -9.27 29.09
N VAL A 30 -7.23 -8.56 28.23
CA VAL A 30 -8.67 -8.76 28.01
C VAL A 30 -8.89 -9.34 26.63
N THR A 31 -9.45 -10.55 26.57
CA THR A 31 -9.88 -11.18 25.31
C THR A 31 -11.40 -11.10 25.17
N ILE A 32 -11.85 -10.60 24.02
CA ILE A 32 -13.25 -10.62 23.58
C ILE A 32 -13.35 -11.55 22.37
N ARG A 33 -14.06 -12.66 22.54
CA ARG A 33 -14.29 -13.65 21.48
C ARG A 33 -15.65 -14.32 21.64
N PRO A 34 -16.20 -14.92 20.59
CA PRO A 34 -17.38 -15.78 20.72
C PRO A 34 -17.13 -16.96 21.67
N ALA A 35 -18.17 -17.39 22.37
CA ALA A 35 -18.13 -18.64 23.12
C ALA A 35 -18.00 -19.83 22.15
N ALA A 36 -17.42 -20.93 22.62
CA ALA A 36 -17.23 -22.13 21.80
C ALA A 36 -18.54 -22.60 21.14
N GLY A 37 -18.49 -22.86 19.83
CA GLY A 37 -19.65 -23.27 19.03
C GLY A 37 -20.71 -22.19 18.81
N LYS A 38 -20.40 -20.91 19.11
CA LYS A 38 -21.28 -19.77 18.82
C LYS A 38 -20.73 -18.97 17.65
N GLU A 39 -21.56 -18.80 16.63
CA GLU A 39 -21.29 -17.87 15.53
C GLU A 39 -21.71 -16.46 15.94
N ILE A 40 -20.79 -15.51 15.87
CA ILE A 40 -21.08 -14.08 16.03
C ILE A 40 -20.57 -13.36 14.78
N PHE A 41 -21.42 -12.49 14.24
CA PHE A 41 -21.15 -11.81 12.98
C PHE A 41 -20.09 -10.72 13.12
N ARG A 42 -20.14 -9.94 14.20
CA ARG A 42 -19.24 -8.82 14.46
C ARG A 42 -18.85 -8.75 15.92
N GLY A 43 -17.65 -8.26 16.18
CA GLY A 43 -17.22 -7.85 17.51
C GLY A 43 -17.84 -6.50 17.88
N LEU A 44 -17.01 -5.47 17.99
CA LEU A 44 -17.45 -4.13 18.36
C LEU A 44 -18.06 -3.42 17.15
N THR A 45 -19.26 -2.86 17.31
CA THR A 45 -19.83 -1.93 16.32
C THR A 45 -19.85 -0.51 16.89
N ILE A 46 -19.16 0.40 16.21
CA ILE A 46 -18.99 1.79 16.61
C ILE A 46 -19.80 2.67 15.65
N ALA A 47 -20.72 3.45 16.22
CA ALA A 47 -21.60 4.34 15.47
C ALA A 47 -21.82 5.69 16.16
N ALA A 48 -20.85 6.12 16.96
CA ALA A 48 -20.87 7.37 17.71
C ALA A 48 -19.50 8.05 17.59
N ASP A 49 -19.48 9.37 17.78
CA ASP A 49 -18.26 10.16 17.77
C ASP A 49 -17.39 9.90 19.00
N ASN A 50 -16.10 10.20 18.88
CA ASN A 50 -15.15 10.26 19.98
C ASN A 50 -15.08 8.96 20.79
N ILE A 51 -15.01 7.82 20.08
CA ILE A 51 -14.82 6.51 20.69
C ILE A 51 -13.36 6.09 20.58
N THR A 52 -12.76 5.72 21.70
CA THR A 52 -11.45 5.06 21.73
C THR A 52 -11.62 3.59 22.10
N VAL A 53 -10.98 2.69 21.36
CA VAL A 53 -10.87 1.27 21.70
C VAL A 53 -9.41 0.95 21.89
N ARG A 54 -9.04 0.46 23.08
CA ARG A 54 -7.63 0.20 23.41
C ARG A 54 -7.36 -0.97 24.33
N GLY A 55 -6.19 -1.59 24.15
CA GLY A 55 -5.67 -2.62 25.05
C GLY A 55 -6.46 -3.92 25.05
N LEU A 56 -7.16 -4.24 23.96
CA LEU A 56 -8.01 -5.42 23.85
C LEU A 56 -7.42 -6.45 22.89
N ASN A 57 -7.70 -7.72 23.15
CA ASN A 57 -7.54 -8.81 22.20
C ASN A 57 -8.91 -9.23 21.65
N LEU A 58 -9.14 -9.11 20.34
CA LEU A 58 -10.41 -9.47 19.70
C LEU A 58 -10.15 -10.49 18.60
N TYR A 59 -10.95 -11.55 18.53
CA TYR A 59 -10.92 -12.50 17.42
C TYR A 59 -12.15 -13.43 17.39
N GLY A 60 -12.32 -14.14 16.26
CA GLY A 60 -13.34 -15.17 16.04
C GLY A 60 -14.64 -14.66 15.41
N PHE A 61 -14.71 -13.39 14.99
CA PHE A 61 -15.93 -12.79 14.44
C PHE A 61 -16.02 -13.01 12.93
N ASN A 62 -16.70 -14.08 12.51
CA ASN A 62 -16.71 -14.51 11.11
C ASN A 62 -18.00 -15.24 10.68
N ALA A 63 -19.14 -14.96 11.32
CA ALA A 63 -20.39 -15.59 10.86
C ALA A 63 -20.65 -15.20 9.38
N PRO A 64 -20.98 -16.16 8.48
CA PRO A 64 -21.25 -15.83 7.09
C PRO A 64 -22.51 -14.97 6.99
N SER A 65 -22.56 -14.08 6.00
CA SER A 65 -23.79 -13.36 5.69
C SER A 65 -24.87 -14.28 5.15
N GLN A 66 -26.14 -14.00 5.45
CA GLN A 66 -27.30 -14.69 4.87
C GLN A 66 -27.94 -13.90 3.72
N VAL A 67 -27.43 -12.71 3.40
CA VAL A 67 -27.92 -11.85 2.31
C VAL A 67 -26.76 -11.35 1.44
N SER A 68 -27.03 -11.10 0.16
CA SER A 68 -26.01 -10.69 -0.81
C SER A 68 -25.46 -9.27 -0.61
N GLU A 69 -26.21 -8.39 0.07
CA GLU A 69 -25.87 -6.96 0.29
C GLU A 69 -25.70 -6.64 1.79
N SER A 70 -24.93 -7.46 2.49
CA SER A 70 -24.59 -7.21 3.90
C SER A 70 -23.27 -6.45 4.04
N THR A 71 -23.15 -5.68 5.12
CA THR A 71 -21.87 -5.22 5.64
C THR A 71 -21.00 -6.40 6.10
N PRO A 72 -19.67 -6.31 6.06
CA PRO A 72 -18.80 -7.46 6.35
C PRO A 72 -18.80 -7.87 7.83
N PRO A 73 -18.45 -9.12 8.16
CA PRO A 73 -18.04 -9.49 9.52
C PRO A 73 -16.70 -8.82 9.87
N ALA A 74 -16.51 -8.38 11.11
CA ALA A 74 -15.24 -7.78 11.54
C ALA A 74 -15.06 -7.84 13.05
N ASP A 75 -13.81 -7.77 13.52
CA ASP A 75 -13.50 -7.56 14.95
C ASP A 75 -14.01 -6.20 15.40
N ILE A 76 -13.77 -5.17 14.59
CA ILE A 76 -14.26 -3.80 14.82
C ILE A 76 -14.90 -3.27 13.54
N PHE A 77 -16.15 -2.85 13.64
CA PHE A 77 -16.94 -2.31 12.54
C PHE A 77 -17.37 -0.88 12.84
N ILE A 78 -17.04 0.08 11.97
CA ILE A 78 -17.35 1.49 12.12
C ILE A 78 -18.34 1.92 11.05
N THR A 79 -19.45 2.53 11.46
CA THR A 79 -20.54 2.88 10.54
C THR A 79 -21.44 4.01 11.07
N HIS A 80 -22.14 4.74 10.19
CA HIS A 80 -23.29 5.56 10.61
C HIS A 80 -24.52 4.72 10.99
N ARG A 81 -25.42 5.34 11.76
CA ARG A 81 -26.75 4.78 12.04
C ARG A 81 -27.71 5.06 10.88
N PRO A 82 -28.64 4.15 10.54
CA PRO A 82 -28.91 2.86 11.19
C PRO A 82 -28.41 1.66 10.35
N ALA A 83 -27.12 1.31 10.43
CA ALA A 83 -26.65 0.04 9.88
C ALA A 83 -27.18 -1.15 10.71
N PRO A 84 -27.69 -2.23 10.09
CA PRO A 84 -28.11 -3.42 10.83
C PRO A 84 -26.93 -4.10 11.53
N LEU A 85 -27.15 -4.54 12.76
CA LEU A 85 -26.17 -5.25 13.58
C LEU A 85 -26.16 -6.77 13.34
N ASN A 86 -26.92 -7.26 12.35
CA ASN A 86 -27.11 -8.69 12.08
C ASN A 86 -26.74 -9.05 10.62
N ARG A 87 -26.67 -10.35 10.35
CA ARG A 87 -26.29 -10.93 9.06
C ARG A 87 -27.46 -11.14 8.07
N GLU A 88 -28.66 -10.73 8.46
CA GLU A 88 -29.94 -11.09 7.79
C GLU A 88 -30.62 -9.86 7.17
N THR A 89 -30.22 -8.66 7.57
CA THR A 89 -30.86 -7.41 7.15
C THR A 89 -29.93 -6.64 6.20
N PRO A 90 -30.39 -6.25 5.00
CA PRO A 90 -29.60 -5.42 4.09
C PRO A 90 -29.39 -4.02 4.68
N LEU A 91 -28.35 -3.33 4.20
CA LEU A 91 -28.18 -1.91 4.50
C LEU A 91 -29.41 -1.10 4.04
N PRO A 92 -29.83 -0.07 4.80
CA PRO A 92 -30.85 0.86 4.32
C PRO A 92 -30.40 1.48 3.00
N THR A 93 -31.35 1.60 2.05
CA THR A 93 -31.09 2.18 0.74
C THR A 93 -30.68 3.65 0.90
N VAL A 94 -29.69 4.08 0.10
CA VAL A 94 -29.16 5.45 0.07
C VAL A 94 -30.32 6.46 -0.01
N GLY A 95 -30.41 7.39 0.95
CA GLY A 95 -31.44 8.46 0.96
C GLY A 95 -32.27 8.60 2.25
N TYR A 96 -32.07 7.77 3.26
CA TYR A 96 -32.70 7.95 4.59
C TYR A 96 -31.92 8.98 5.43
N ASP A 97 -32.48 10.20 5.54
CA ASP A 97 -32.18 11.29 6.50
C ASP A 97 -30.70 11.42 6.97
N THR A 98 -29.77 11.58 6.03
CA THR A 98 -28.34 11.86 6.32
C THR A 98 -28.08 13.31 6.75
N ALA A 99 -29.06 14.20 6.63
CA ALA A 99 -28.88 15.64 6.89
C ALA A 99 -28.73 15.98 8.39
N LYS A 100 -29.09 15.06 9.31
CA LYS A 100 -28.98 15.27 10.77
C LYS A 100 -27.89 14.45 11.47
N ASN A 101 -27.28 13.47 10.79
CA ASN A 101 -26.24 12.61 11.36
C ASN A 101 -25.17 12.34 10.31
N GLY A 102 -24.08 13.11 10.33
CA GLY A 102 -22.90 12.82 9.52
C GLY A 102 -22.23 11.50 9.93
N PRO A 103 -21.23 11.02 9.16
CA PRO A 103 -20.41 9.89 9.59
C PRO A 103 -19.82 10.17 10.98
N PRO A 104 -19.67 9.15 11.84
CA PRO A 104 -19.05 9.34 13.14
C PRO A 104 -17.61 9.86 12.98
N THR A 105 -17.15 10.65 13.95
CA THR A 105 -15.86 11.33 13.91
C THR A 105 -14.99 11.06 15.14
N GLY A 106 -13.68 11.20 14.99
CA GLY A 106 -12.73 11.14 16.12
C GLY A 106 -12.64 9.76 16.79
N ILE A 107 -12.79 8.69 15.99
CA ILE A 107 -12.62 7.32 16.46
C ILE A 107 -11.13 6.97 16.48
N VAL A 108 -10.67 6.37 17.58
CA VAL A 108 -9.28 5.91 17.73
C VAL A 108 -9.28 4.43 18.10
N ILE A 109 -8.61 3.62 17.30
CA ILE A 109 -8.38 2.20 17.56
C ILE A 109 -6.88 2.03 17.80
N GLU A 110 -6.47 1.76 19.03
CA GLU A 110 -5.05 1.74 19.39
C GLU A 110 -4.64 0.60 20.32
N GLN A 111 -3.43 0.05 20.16
CA GLN A 111 -2.87 -0.91 21.11
C GLN A 111 -3.75 -2.15 21.30
N ASN A 112 -4.43 -2.60 20.24
CA ASN A 112 -5.23 -3.82 20.24
C ASN A 112 -4.53 -4.94 19.48
N TRP A 113 -4.86 -6.18 19.84
CA TRP A 113 -4.49 -7.37 19.11
C TRP A 113 -5.75 -7.94 18.43
N LEU A 114 -5.79 -7.94 17.10
CA LEU A 114 -6.95 -8.31 16.29
C LEU A 114 -6.64 -9.57 15.46
N GLY A 115 -7.52 -10.57 15.54
CA GLY A 115 -7.45 -11.81 14.75
C GLY A 115 -6.46 -12.88 15.21
N LEU A 116 -5.72 -12.65 16.30
CA LEU A 116 -4.74 -13.58 16.89
C LEU A 116 -5.02 -13.89 18.38
N THR A 117 -4.51 -15.01 18.89
CA THR A 117 -4.55 -15.33 20.33
C THR A 117 -3.46 -14.59 21.11
N LEU A 118 -3.48 -14.65 22.45
CA LEU A 118 -2.44 -14.07 23.31
C LEU A 118 -1.08 -14.78 23.18
N GLU A 119 -1.06 -15.98 22.62
CA GLU A 119 0.12 -16.74 22.25
C GLU A 119 0.62 -16.42 20.83
N GLU A 120 0.04 -15.40 20.18
CA GLU A 120 0.39 -14.95 18.82
C GLU A 120 0.17 -16.00 17.74
N THR A 121 -0.87 -16.81 17.91
CA THR A 121 -1.23 -17.85 16.95
C THR A 121 -2.56 -17.59 16.26
N LEU A 122 -2.72 -18.20 15.08
CA LEU A 122 -3.99 -18.30 14.38
C LEU A 122 -5.02 -18.97 15.31
N PRO A 123 -6.13 -18.30 15.66
CA PRO A 123 -7.20 -18.92 16.45
C PRO A 123 -7.89 -20.03 15.66
N THR A 124 -8.53 -20.96 16.38
CA THR A 124 -9.32 -22.04 15.76
C THR A 124 -10.41 -21.49 14.82
N GLU A 125 -11.04 -20.39 15.21
CA GLU A 125 -11.98 -19.65 14.38
C GLU A 125 -11.34 -18.31 14.02
N ALA A 126 -10.91 -18.16 12.77
CA ALA A 126 -10.36 -16.91 12.27
C ALA A 126 -11.46 -15.86 12.08
N SER A 127 -11.15 -14.60 12.38
CA SER A 127 -12.04 -13.47 12.12
C SER A 127 -12.19 -13.21 10.62
N GLY A 128 -13.31 -12.59 10.24
CA GLY A 128 -13.56 -12.17 8.86
C GLY A 128 -12.61 -11.06 8.43
N PHE A 129 -12.76 -9.87 9.00
CA PHE A 129 -11.87 -8.72 8.79
C PHE A 129 -11.45 -8.14 10.14
N GLY A 130 -10.34 -7.41 10.20
CA GLY A 130 -9.91 -6.78 11.46
C GLY A 130 -10.72 -5.53 11.77
N VAL A 131 -10.38 -4.42 11.11
CA VAL A 131 -11.12 -3.16 11.20
C VAL A 131 -11.80 -2.87 9.87
N SER A 132 -13.12 -2.74 9.90
CA SER A 132 -13.91 -2.28 8.75
C SER A 132 -14.42 -0.86 9.00
N VAL A 133 -13.76 0.11 8.36
CA VAL A 133 -14.15 1.53 8.35
C VAL A 133 -15.16 1.73 7.23
N PHE A 134 -16.39 1.25 7.45
CA PHE A 134 -17.41 1.32 6.43
C PHE A 134 -17.89 2.76 6.21
N ASP A 135 -18.03 3.53 7.29
CA ASP A 135 -18.45 4.91 7.19
C ASP A 135 -18.02 5.72 8.41
N SER A 136 -17.06 6.62 8.22
CA SER A 136 -16.44 7.45 9.24
C SER A 136 -15.71 8.65 8.62
N ALA A 137 -15.39 9.65 9.43
CA ALA A 137 -14.43 10.70 9.07
C ALA A 137 -13.44 10.96 10.21
N GLY A 138 -12.14 10.98 9.90
CA GLY A 138 -11.07 11.18 10.87
C GLY A 138 -10.90 10.02 11.85
N THR A 139 -11.03 8.78 11.38
CA THR A 139 -10.64 7.59 12.17
C THR A 139 -9.12 7.46 12.19
N THR A 140 -8.55 7.16 13.35
CA THR A 140 -7.15 6.75 13.50
C THR A 140 -7.06 5.30 13.95
N ILE A 141 -6.31 4.48 13.24
CA ILE A 141 -5.97 3.10 13.57
C ILE A 141 -4.45 3.05 13.76
N ARG A 142 -3.98 2.91 14.99
CA ARG A 142 -2.54 2.97 15.27
C ARG A 142 -2.03 1.95 16.27
N GLU A 143 -0.78 1.53 16.16
CA GLU A 143 -0.14 0.66 17.16
C GLU A 143 -0.98 -0.61 17.44
N ASN A 144 -1.65 -1.18 16.44
CA ASN A 144 -2.39 -2.45 16.59
C ASN A 144 -1.61 -3.61 15.97
N HIS A 145 -1.71 -4.79 16.60
CA HIS A 145 -1.23 -6.05 16.03
C HIS A 145 -2.41 -6.76 15.35
N ILE A 146 -2.45 -6.77 14.02
CA ILE A 146 -3.59 -7.23 13.21
C ILE A 146 -3.16 -8.42 12.37
N ALA A 147 -3.58 -9.62 12.73
CA ALA A 147 -3.09 -10.83 12.09
C ALA A 147 -4.17 -11.87 11.80
N TYR A 148 -3.89 -12.73 10.82
CA TYR A 148 -4.61 -13.99 10.60
C TYR A 148 -6.12 -13.89 10.30
N HIS A 149 -6.55 -12.77 9.70
CA HIS A 149 -7.92 -12.63 9.21
C HIS A 149 -8.15 -13.44 7.94
N ASN A 150 -9.36 -13.99 7.78
CA ASN A 150 -9.79 -14.62 6.54
C ASN A 150 -9.80 -13.63 5.37
N GLY A 151 -10.27 -12.42 5.60
CA GLY A 151 -10.19 -11.27 4.71
C GLY A 151 -9.03 -10.35 5.08
N SER A 152 -9.15 -9.09 4.67
CA SER A 152 -8.14 -8.07 4.93
C SER A 152 -8.11 -7.64 6.39
N GLY A 153 -6.94 -7.21 6.86
CA GLY A 153 -6.78 -6.70 8.22
C GLY A 153 -7.53 -5.38 8.40
N ILE A 154 -7.44 -4.47 7.43
CA ILE A 154 -8.20 -3.20 7.42
C ILE A 154 -8.89 -3.02 6.08
N ILE A 155 -10.17 -2.65 6.10
CA ILE A 155 -10.93 -2.28 4.89
C ILE A 155 -11.70 -0.98 5.07
N THR A 156 -11.88 -0.23 3.98
CA THR A 156 -12.90 0.83 3.90
C THR A 156 -14.09 0.39 3.05
N GLY A 157 -15.19 1.14 3.14
CA GLY A 157 -16.44 0.82 2.46
C GLY A 157 -17.04 2.02 1.73
N ARG A 158 -17.92 2.77 2.39
CA ARG A 158 -18.62 3.92 1.82
C ARG A 158 -17.79 5.20 1.92
N GLN A 159 -17.31 5.54 3.11
CA GLN A 159 -16.60 6.78 3.38
C GLN A 159 -15.62 6.62 4.56
N ALA A 160 -14.40 7.12 4.40
CA ALA A 160 -13.33 7.07 5.38
C ALA A 160 -12.37 8.25 5.21
N ASP A 161 -12.91 9.46 5.09
CA ASP A 161 -12.10 10.68 4.90
C ASP A 161 -11.16 10.90 6.08
N ASN A 162 -9.95 11.37 5.81
CA ASN A 162 -8.89 11.60 6.79
C ASN A 162 -8.57 10.36 7.64
N LEU A 163 -8.75 9.15 7.07
CA LEU A 163 -8.37 7.90 7.74
C LEU A 163 -6.85 7.83 7.88
N GLN A 164 -6.39 7.59 9.10
CA GLN A 164 -4.98 7.40 9.41
C GLN A 164 -4.73 5.96 9.87
N ILE A 165 -3.83 5.25 9.20
CA ILE A 165 -3.37 3.91 9.57
C ILE A 165 -1.87 3.99 9.84
N ILE A 166 -1.49 4.02 11.11
CA ILE A 166 -0.14 4.43 11.55
C ILE A 166 0.50 3.38 12.45
N ASP A 167 1.73 2.97 12.18
CA ASP A 167 2.54 2.14 13.10
C ASP A 167 1.83 0.85 13.55
N ASN A 168 1.11 0.16 12.65
CA ASN A 168 0.50 -1.13 12.95
C ASN A 168 1.43 -2.27 12.49
N ILE A 169 1.36 -3.40 13.20
CA ILE A 169 1.93 -4.68 12.76
C ILE A 169 0.82 -5.50 12.11
N MET A 170 0.97 -5.83 10.83
CA MET A 170 -0.02 -6.57 10.05
C MET A 170 0.58 -7.86 9.48
N VAL A 171 0.11 -9.02 9.93
CA VAL A 171 0.74 -10.31 9.61
C VAL A 171 -0.26 -11.34 9.07
N GLY A 172 0.02 -11.93 7.92
CA GLY A 172 -0.68 -13.13 7.46
C GLY A 172 -2.19 -12.97 7.28
N ASN A 173 -2.65 -11.79 6.85
CA ASN A 173 -4.06 -11.54 6.57
C ASN A 173 -4.45 -12.06 5.18
N GLY A 174 -5.74 -12.30 4.96
CA GLY A 174 -6.29 -12.65 3.66
C GLY A 174 -6.43 -14.14 3.36
N LEU A 175 -6.52 -15.00 4.38
CA LEU A 175 -6.42 -16.45 4.28
C LEU A 175 -7.46 -17.13 3.36
N ALA A 176 -8.65 -16.53 3.20
CA ALA A 176 -9.76 -17.15 2.44
C ALA A 176 -10.61 -16.17 1.62
N GLY A 177 -10.59 -14.88 1.92
CA GLY A 177 -11.43 -13.84 1.34
C GLY A 177 -10.65 -12.78 0.57
N MET A 178 -10.94 -11.51 0.85
CA MET A 178 -10.15 -10.39 0.34
C MET A 178 -8.72 -10.52 0.87
N PRO A 179 -7.72 -10.68 0.01
CA PRO A 179 -6.45 -11.26 0.40
C PRO A 179 -5.42 -10.23 0.89
N ASP A 180 -5.77 -8.94 0.87
CA ASP A 180 -4.81 -7.84 1.03
C ASP A 180 -4.67 -7.46 2.51
N ALA A 181 -3.55 -6.89 2.97
CA ALA A 181 -3.45 -6.46 4.38
C ALA A 181 -4.36 -5.25 4.64
N ILE A 182 -4.22 -4.22 3.81
CA ILE A 182 -5.06 -3.02 3.80
C ILE A 182 -5.73 -2.91 2.43
N ARG A 183 -7.06 -2.77 2.42
CA ARG A 183 -7.83 -2.55 1.19
C ARG A 183 -8.68 -1.29 1.29
N MET A 184 -8.46 -0.35 0.39
CA MET A 184 -9.22 0.90 0.32
C MET A 184 -10.23 0.87 -0.82
N ASP A 185 -11.46 1.22 -0.52
CA ASP A 185 -12.62 1.35 -1.41
C ASP A 185 -13.52 2.51 -0.94
N GLY A 186 -14.40 2.98 -1.83
CA GLY A 186 -15.30 4.12 -1.59
C GLY A 186 -14.58 5.46 -1.42
N GLN A 187 -15.21 6.40 -0.71
CA GLN A 187 -14.64 7.72 -0.51
C GLN A 187 -13.55 7.69 0.57
N VAL A 188 -12.32 8.08 0.21
CA VAL A 188 -11.16 8.16 1.09
C VAL A 188 -10.39 9.44 0.73
N GLU A 189 -10.90 10.59 1.13
CA GLU A 189 -10.19 11.86 0.95
C GLU A 189 -9.07 11.99 1.98
N ASP A 190 -7.87 12.43 1.56
CA ASP A 190 -6.72 12.69 2.43
C ASP A 190 -6.35 11.51 3.37
N GLY A 191 -6.39 10.28 2.85
CA GLY A 191 -6.00 9.08 3.60
C GLY A 191 -4.48 9.01 3.85
N LEU A 192 -4.07 8.45 4.99
CA LEU A 192 -2.66 8.22 5.34
C LEU A 192 -2.43 6.78 5.80
N ILE A 193 -1.43 6.12 5.19
CA ILE A 193 -0.92 4.82 5.61
C ILE A 193 0.59 4.99 5.86
N SER A 194 0.99 5.03 7.13
CA SER A 194 2.36 5.41 7.53
C SER A 194 3.00 4.46 8.53
N GLY A 195 4.29 4.15 8.39
CA GLY A 195 5.06 3.48 9.45
C GLY A 195 4.64 2.04 9.78
N ASN A 196 3.77 1.43 8.96
CA ASN A 196 3.26 0.08 9.24
C ASN A 196 4.27 -1.00 8.83
N LEU A 197 4.33 -2.07 9.63
CA LEU A 197 4.95 -3.33 9.22
C LEU A 197 3.89 -4.24 8.61
N ILE A 198 4.00 -4.55 7.32
CA ILE A 198 3.04 -5.37 6.57
C ILE A 198 3.74 -6.61 6.02
N CYS A 199 3.47 -7.76 6.63
CA CYS A 199 4.19 -9.00 6.35
C CYS A 199 3.27 -10.17 6.02
N GLY A 200 3.63 -10.96 5.00
CA GLY A 200 3.08 -12.31 4.86
C GLY A 200 1.61 -12.39 4.42
N SER A 201 0.99 -11.30 3.96
CA SER A 201 -0.41 -11.34 3.51
C SER A 201 -0.56 -12.16 2.24
N ASP A 202 -1.73 -12.76 2.06
CA ASP A 202 -2.00 -13.67 0.95
C ASP A 202 -2.04 -12.96 -0.42
N GLY A 203 -2.35 -11.67 -0.44
CA GLY A 203 -2.42 -10.79 -1.60
C GLY A 203 -1.47 -9.60 -1.47
N SER A 204 -1.95 -8.39 -1.78
CA SER A 204 -1.12 -7.18 -1.65
C SER A 204 -0.92 -6.79 -0.20
N GLY A 205 0.17 -6.06 0.09
CA GLY A 205 0.27 -5.35 1.36
C GLY A 205 -0.80 -4.26 1.42
N ILE A 206 -0.87 -3.43 0.38
CA ILE A 206 -1.86 -2.36 0.26
C ILE A 206 -2.54 -2.43 -1.11
N PHE A 207 -3.87 -2.38 -1.14
CA PHE A 207 -4.67 -2.46 -2.34
C PHE A 207 -5.68 -1.31 -2.41
N LEU A 208 -5.43 -0.33 -3.28
CA LEU A 208 -6.36 0.77 -3.54
C LEU A 208 -7.31 0.36 -4.67
N PHE A 209 -8.54 -0.01 -4.32
CA PHE A 209 -9.58 -0.37 -5.26
C PHE A 209 -10.49 0.81 -5.53
N LYS A 210 -10.04 1.70 -6.41
CA LYS A 210 -10.84 2.82 -6.91
C LYS A 210 -11.38 3.75 -5.83
N PRO A 211 -10.61 4.09 -4.78
CA PRO A 211 -11.07 5.09 -3.84
C PRO A 211 -11.36 6.43 -4.55
N GLU A 212 -12.42 7.09 -4.12
CA GLU A 212 -12.69 8.49 -4.43
C GLU A 212 -11.91 9.37 -3.46
N GLY A 213 -10.93 10.11 -3.95
CA GLY A 213 -9.99 10.88 -3.14
C GLY A 213 -8.55 10.40 -3.31
N SER A 214 -7.65 10.85 -2.43
CA SER A 214 -6.22 10.55 -2.48
C SER A 214 -5.73 9.88 -1.20
N VAL A 215 -4.63 9.13 -1.31
CA VAL A 215 -4.03 8.38 -0.20
C VAL A 215 -2.53 8.54 -0.28
N THR A 216 -1.92 8.93 0.84
CA THR A 216 -0.47 8.93 1.02
C THR A 216 -0.06 7.64 1.73
N ILE A 217 0.83 6.89 1.11
CA ILE A 217 1.43 5.64 1.59
C ILE A 217 2.91 5.90 1.79
N THR A 218 3.37 5.96 3.04
CA THR A 218 4.75 6.36 3.32
C THR A 218 5.41 5.61 4.46
N GLU A 219 6.73 5.43 4.38
CA GLU A 219 7.54 4.90 5.48
C GLU A 219 7.07 3.51 5.99
N ASN A 220 6.39 2.73 5.15
CA ASN A 220 5.96 1.38 5.51
C ASN A 220 7.04 0.35 5.17
N ASP A 221 7.17 -0.68 6.01
CA ASP A 221 7.96 -1.89 5.73
C ASP A 221 7.02 -2.99 5.22
N ILE A 222 7.05 -3.23 3.91
CA ILE A 222 6.13 -4.15 3.22
C ILE A 222 6.94 -5.32 2.67
N ARG A 223 6.74 -6.51 3.23
CA ARG A 223 7.56 -7.66 2.88
C ARG A 223 6.84 -8.99 2.84
N HIS A 224 7.33 -9.89 2.00
CA HIS A 224 6.83 -11.26 1.90
C HIS A 224 5.31 -11.33 1.68
N ASN A 225 4.67 -10.36 1.02
CA ASN A 225 3.26 -10.48 0.69
C ASN A 225 3.08 -11.26 -0.63
N GLY A 226 1.84 -11.55 -0.97
CA GLY A 226 1.45 -12.33 -2.13
C GLY A 226 1.62 -13.84 -1.91
N GLN A 227 1.42 -14.31 -0.67
CA GLN A 227 1.72 -15.69 -0.30
C GLN A 227 0.92 -16.72 -1.10
N ARG A 228 -0.38 -16.45 -1.31
CA ARG A 228 -1.30 -17.28 -2.11
C ARG A 228 -1.54 -16.70 -3.50
N LEU A 229 -1.66 -15.39 -3.59
CA LEU A 229 -1.96 -14.66 -4.83
C LEU A 229 -0.77 -13.75 -5.12
N ARG A 230 -0.05 -14.05 -6.21
CA ARG A 230 1.18 -13.36 -6.64
C ARG A 230 0.92 -11.91 -7.08
N ARG A 231 0.55 -11.05 -6.14
CA ARG A 231 0.12 -9.66 -6.35
C ARG A 231 1.27 -8.68 -6.16
N ALA A 232 1.07 -7.44 -6.61
CA ALA A 232 1.93 -6.32 -6.26
C ALA A 232 1.99 -6.09 -4.74
N ALA A 233 3.07 -5.52 -4.22
CA ALA A 233 3.12 -5.12 -2.82
C ALA A 233 2.13 -3.97 -2.55
N ILE A 234 2.10 -2.98 -3.44
CA ILE A 234 1.12 -1.90 -3.46
C ILE A 234 0.44 -1.91 -4.84
N TYR A 235 -0.88 -2.08 -4.85
CA TYR A 235 -1.68 -1.99 -6.07
C TYR A 235 -2.53 -0.72 -6.06
N VAL A 236 -2.47 0.07 -7.13
CA VAL A 236 -3.05 1.41 -7.20
C VAL A 236 -4.05 1.51 -8.34
N MET A 237 -5.31 1.79 -7.99
CA MET A 237 -6.32 2.35 -8.89
C MET A 237 -6.79 3.68 -8.33
N GLY A 238 -6.99 4.68 -9.18
CA GLY A 238 -7.38 6.02 -8.75
C GLY A 238 -6.32 7.07 -9.04
N ASP A 239 -6.58 8.28 -8.58
CA ASP A 239 -5.81 9.47 -8.95
C ASP A 239 -5.08 10.07 -7.75
N ASP A 240 -3.96 10.74 -8.05
CA ASP A 240 -3.25 11.62 -7.12
C ASP A 240 -2.78 10.96 -5.81
N HIS A 241 -2.62 9.63 -5.79
CA HIS A 241 -2.02 8.91 -4.67
C HIS A 241 -0.51 9.18 -4.58
N ARG A 242 0.04 9.16 -3.36
CA ARG A 242 1.47 9.36 -3.12
C ARG A 242 2.05 8.13 -2.45
N ILE A 243 3.01 7.49 -3.08
CA ILE A 243 3.68 6.29 -2.58
C ILE A 243 5.16 6.63 -2.40
N VAL A 244 5.55 6.99 -1.18
CA VAL A 244 6.85 7.63 -0.94
C VAL A 244 7.62 7.03 0.22
N ASN A 245 8.92 6.81 0.06
CA ASN A 245 9.82 6.35 1.14
C ASN A 245 9.40 5.02 1.80
N ASN A 246 8.76 4.11 1.08
CA ASN A 246 8.44 2.77 1.59
C ASN A 246 9.61 1.81 1.35
N SER A 247 9.78 0.82 2.22
CA SER A 247 10.66 -0.32 2.00
C SER A 247 9.83 -1.52 1.55
N ILE A 248 10.04 -1.97 0.31
CA ILE A 248 9.26 -3.04 -0.31
C ILE A 248 10.19 -4.18 -0.67
N THR A 249 10.07 -5.31 0.04
CA THR A 249 11.01 -6.43 -0.14
C THR A 249 10.36 -7.80 -0.27
N ASN A 250 11.03 -8.72 -0.95
CA ASN A 250 10.64 -10.14 -1.01
C ASN A 250 9.18 -10.36 -1.47
N GLN A 251 8.69 -9.52 -2.37
CA GLN A 251 7.32 -9.57 -2.86
C GLN A 251 7.18 -10.63 -3.95
N LYS A 252 6.17 -11.49 -3.84
CA LYS A 252 5.78 -12.43 -4.89
C LYS A 252 5.01 -11.74 -6.02
N GLY A 253 5.61 -10.71 -6.61
CA GLY A 253 5.02 -9.84 -7.63
C GLY A 253 5.85 -8.57 -7.81
N GLY A 254 5.27 -7.54 -8.46
CA GLY A 254 5.89 -6.22 -8.57
C GLY A 254 5.85 -5.41 -7.27
N GLY A 255 6.62 -4.33 -7.21
CA GLY A 255 6.64 -3.42 -6.06
C GLY A 255 5.36 -2.58 -6.02
N VAL A 256 5.30 -1.54 -6.84
CA VAL A 256 4.11 -0.70 -7.05
C VAL A 256 3.55 -0.96 -8.44
N VAL A 257 2.26 -1.29 -8.52
CA VAL A 257 1.54 -1.41 -9.81
C VAL A 257 0.47 -0.35 -9.88
N VAL A 258 0.51 0.52 -10.90
CA VAL A 258 -0.54 1.49 -11.18
C VAL A 258 -1.33 1.04 -12.38
N THR A 259 -2.62 0.78 -12.20
CA THR A 259 -3.45 0.33 -13.30
C THR A 259 -3.96 1.47 -14.15
N ALA A 260 -4.19 1.24 -15.44
CA ALA A 260 -4.84 2.23 -16.29
C ALA A 260 -6.33 2.47 -15.95
N PHE A 261 -6.96 1.67 -15.09
CA PHE A 261 -8.36 1.83 -14.66
C PHE A 261 -8.49 2.72 -13.42
N GLY A 262 -9.20 3.85 -13.55
CA GLY A 262 -9.53 4.71 -12.41
C GLY A 262 -10.87 4.37 -11.74
N GLN A 263 -11.47 5.38 -11.09
CA GLN A 263 -12.71 5.31 -10.30
C GLN A 263 -13.95 4.78 -11.07
N GLY A 264 -14.09 5.11 -12.35
CA GLY A 264 -15.20 4.72 -13.23
C GLY A 264 -14.79 4.00 -14.52
N PRO A 265 -15.76 3.54 -15.33
CA PRO A 265 -15.51 2.77 -16.55
C PRO A 265 -14.72 3.53 -17.63
N ASN A 266 -14.66 4.87 -17.52
CA ASN A 266 -14.00 5.77 -18.47
C ASN A 266 -12.91 6.65 -17.83
N THR A 267 -12.57 6.46 -16.56
CA THR A 267 -11.53 7.27 -15.86
C THR A 267 -10.21 6.51 -15.84
N GLN A 268 -9.09 7.21 -15.89
CA GLN A 268 -7.73 6.63 -15.77
C GLN A 268 -7.22 6.78 -14.36
N SER A 269 -6.20 6.00 -13.99
CA SER A 269 -5.37 6.33 -12.83
C SER A 269 -4.21 7.19 -13.31
N ARG A 270 -4.08 8.39 -12.77
CA ARG A 270 -3.05 9.37 -13.12
C ARG A 270 -2.66 10.24 -11.93
N GLY A 271 -1.56 10.94 -12.06
CA GLY A 271 -1.04 11.82 -11.01
C GLY A 271 -0.46 11.06 -9.82
N ASN A 272 -0.37 9.72 -9.89
CA ASN A 272 0.17 8.94 -8.79
C ASN A 272 1.70 9.09 -8.75
N VAL A 273 2.20 9.65 -7.66
CA VAL A 273 3.62 9.93 -7.47
C VAL A 273 4.27 8.80 -6.67
N ILE A 274 5.36 8.24 -7.21
CA ILE A 274 6.10 7.12 -6.63
C ILE A 274 7.57 7.54 -6.57
N THR A 275 8.08 7.88 -5.38
CA THR A 275 9.47 8.41 -5.22
C THR A 275 10.10 7.98 -3.91
N GLY A 276 11.44 7.94 -3.86
CA GLY A 276 12.21 7.62 -2.65
C GLY A 276 12.02 6.21 -2.08
N ASN A 277 11.34 5.30 -2.79
CA ASN A 277 11.06 3.95 -2.27
C ASN A 277 12.26 3.00 -2.47
N TYR A 278 12.43 2.06 -1.53
CA TYR A 278 13.37 0.96 -1.64
C TYR A 278 12.66 -0.28 -2.20
N PHE A 279 13.23 -0.92 -3.21
CA PHE A 279 12.71 -2.16 -3.81
C PHE A 279 13.77 -3.25 -3.82
N GLY A 280 13.48 -4.41 -3.22
CA GLY A 280 14.42 -5.53 -3.16
C GLY A 280 13.77 -6.91 -3.23
N ALA A 281 14.42 -7.87 -3.88
CA ALA A 281 13.94 -9.26 -4.02
C ALA A 281 12.48 -9.39 -4.51
N LEU A 282 12.09 -8.59 -5.50
CA LEU A 282 10.79 -8.68 -6.18
C LEU A 282 10.80 -9.73 -7.30
N GLU A 283 9.66 -10.38 -7.53
CA GLU A 283 9.46 -11.23 -8.72
C GLU A 283 9.08 -10.43 -9.99
N GLY A 284 8.66 -9.17 -9.84
CA GLY A 284 8.29 -8.26 -10.94
C GLY A 284 9.07 -6.94 -10.93
N LEU A 285 8.57 -5.94 -11.68
CA LEU A 285 9.16 -4.60 -11.73
C LEU A 285 9.01 -3.84 -10.41
N SER A 286 9.90 -2.87 -10.17
CA SER A 286 9.80 -1.95 -9.03
C SER A 286 8.55 -1.06 -9.15
N VAL A 287 8.34 -0.50 -10.33
CA VAL A 287 7.12 0.22 -10.73
C VAL A 287 6.64 -0.35 -12.06
N ASP A 288 5.36 -0.64 -12.16
CA ASP A 288 4.72 -1.19 -13.36
C ASP A 288 3.43 -0.41 -13.64
N LEU A 289 3.21 -0.04 -14.91
CA LEU A 289 2.06 0.74 -15.33
C LEU A 289 1.15 -0.09 -16.25
N ASN A 290 0.22 -0.86 -15.68
CA ASN A 290 -0.60 -1.78 -16.49
C ASN A 290 -1.36 -1.06 -17.62
N VAL A 291 -1.48 -1.76 -18.75
CA VAL A 291 -2.29 -1.36 -19.89
C VAL A 291 -3.73 -1.90 -19.85
N ARG A 292 -4.69 -1.20 -20.46
CA ARG A 292 -6.11 -1.58 -20.59
C ARG A 292 -6.39 -2.73 -21.56
N ARG A 293 -5.48 -3.68 -21.72
CA ARG A 293 -5.64 -4.80 -22.67
C ARG A 293 -6.45 -5.96 -22.09
N GLY A 294 -6.47 -6.08 -20.76
CA GLY A 294 -7.19 -7.11 -20.01
C GLY A 294 -8.19 -6.54 -19.00
N ARG A 295 -9.25 -7.29 -18.70
CA ARG A 295 -10.27 -6.98 -17.67
C ARG A 295 -10.59 -8.20 -16.80
N ARG A 296 -9.74 -9.21 -16.82
CA ARG A 296 -9.89 -10.41 -15.98
C ARG A 296 -9.42 -10.05 -14.58
N PRO A 297 -9.93 -10.74 -13.53
CA PRO A 297 -9.46 -10.49 -12.17
C PRO A 297 -7.94 -10.53 -12.00
N GLN A 298 -7.22 -11.36 -12.77
CA GLN A 298 -5.76 -11.47 -12.73
C GLN A 298 -5.05 -10.20 -13.27
N ASP A 299 -5.66 -9.50 -14.22
CA ASP A 299 -5.12 -8.26 -14.80
C ASP A 299 -5.15 -7.09 -13.79
N PHE A 300 -5.93 -7.26 -12.71
CA PHE A 300 -6.06 -6.33 -11.59
C PHE A 300 -5.23 -6.73 -10.36
N GLN A 301 -4.28 -7.64 -10.53
CA GLN A 301 -3.56 -8.26 -9.41
C GLN A 301 -2.05 -8.17 -9.56
N SER A 302 -1.54 -8.30 -10.79
CA SER A 302 -0.11 -8.30 -11.09
C SER A 302 0.23 -7.19 -12.09
N GLY A 303 1.52 -6.87 -12.18
CA GLY A 303 2.07 -6.04 -13.26
C GLY A 303 2.00 -6.76 -14.61
N ASP A 304 1.99 -6.00 -15.72
CA ASP A 304 2.04 -6.58 -17.07
C ASP A 304 3.41 -6.44 -17.76
N GLY A 305 4.40 -5.91 -17.03
CA GLY A 305 5.78 -5.80 -17.45
C GLY A 305 6.07 -4.49 -18.18
N PRO A 306 7.31 -4.30 -18.68
CA PRO A 306 7.74 -3.02 -19.20
C PRO A 306 6.91 -2.54 -20.39
N ASN A 307 6.48 -1.30 -20.32
CA ASN A 307 5.81 -0.63 -21.41
C ASN A 307 6.81 -0.14 -22.46
N PRO A 308 6.48 -0.25 -23.76
CA PRO A 308 7.24 0.47 -24.78
C PRO A 308 7.00 1.97 -24.62
N GLN A 309 7.93 2.77 -25.15
CA GLN A 309 7.78 4.22 -25.15
C GLN A 309 6.44 4.68 -25.73
N ARG A 310 5.93 5.76 -25.15
CA ARG A 310 4.72 6.41 -25.63
C ARG A 310 4.95 6.98 -27.03
N ASP A 311 4.25 6.42 -28.00
CA ASP A 311 4.30 6.77 -29.42
C ASP A 311 3.12 7.66 -29.89
N SER A 312 2.11 7.82 -29.03
CA SER A 312 0.84 8.46 -29.42
C SER A 312 0.10 9.04 -28.22
N ARG A 313 -0.85 9.95 -28.48
CA ARG A 313 -1.73 10.50 -27.44
C ARG A 313 -2.65 9.44 -26.84
N ASN A 314 -3.04 8.43 -27.61
CA ASN A 314 -3.99 7.40 -27.17
C ASN A 314 -3.39 6.51 -26.07
N ARG A 315 -2.07 6.26 -26.09
CA ARG A 315 -1.35 5.58 -24.99
C ARG A 315 -1.61 6.19 -23.62
N ARG A 316 -1.76 7.52 -23.55
CA ARG A 316 -2.07 8.21 -22.29
C ARG A 316 -3.42 7.79 -21.70
N GLN A 317 -4.30 7.22 -22.52
CA GLN A 317 -5.61 6.78 -22.08
C GLN A 317 -5.66 5.31 -21.64
N ASP A 318 -4.64 4.55 -22.03
CA ASP A 318 -4.66 3.09 -21.98
C ASP A 318 -3.60 2.52 -21.04
N THR A 319 -2.77 3.34 -20.39
CA THR A 319 -1.70 2.93 -19.48
C THR A 319 -1.82 3.68 -18.16
N GLY A 320 -1.46 3.04 -17.04
CA GLY A 320 -1.33 3.70 -15.74
C GLY A 320 -0.47 4.97 -15.81
N ASN A 321 -0.77 5.95 -14.97
CA ASN A 321 -0.10 7.26 -14.95
C ASN A 321 0.02 7.92 -16.34
N SER A 322 -1.00 7.72 -17.18
CA SER A 322 -1.05 8.28 -18.53
C SER A 322 0.22 8.05 -19.37
N ALA A 323 0.85 6.88 -19.23
CA ALA A 323 2.06 6.49 -19.95
C ALA A 323 3.18 7.56 -19.86
N VAL A 324 3.53 8.01 -18.64
CA VAL A 324 4.76 8.80 -18.46
C VAL A 324 5.93 7.96 -18.94
N ASN A 325 6.75 8.52 -19.83
CA ASN A 325 7.91 7.82 -20.39
C ASN A 325 8.96 7.64 -19.28
N ALA A 326 9.52 6.43 -19.20
CA ALA A 326 10.73 6.20 -18.42
C ALA A 326 11.90 7.02 -18.99
N PRO A 327 12.82 7.50 -18.15
CA PRO A 327 14.06 8.12 -18.62
C PRO A 327 14.85 7.21 -19.57
N GLN A 328 15.57 7.81 -20.51
CA GLN A 328 16.51 7.11 -21.37
C GLN A 328 17.91 7.63 -21.15
N PHE A 329 18.82 6.79 -20.67
CA PHE A 329 20.22 7.17 -20.59
C PHE A 329 20.82 7.32 -22.00
N ALA A 330 21.74 8.27 -22.15
CA ALA A 330 22.44 8.51 -23.41
C ALA A 330 23.38 7.36 -23.82
N SER A 331 23.70 6.47 -22.87
CA SER A 331 24.59 5.33 -23.06
C SER A 331 24.27 4.22 -22.05
N PRO A 332 24.45 2.93 -22.40
CA PRO A 332 24.39 1.82 -21.45
C PRO A 332 25.55 1.83 -20.45
N GLU A 333 26.57 2.66 -20.69
CA GLU A 333 27.71 2.84 -19.81
C GLU A 333 28.22 4.28 -19.77
N PHE A 334 28.64 4.71 -18.58
CA PHE A 334 29.33 5.97 -18.32
C PHE A 334 30.68 5.69 -17.66
N PHE A 335 31.61 6.63 -17.71
CA PHE A 335 32.98 6.38 -17.27
C PHE A 335 33.39 7.28 -16.11
N VAL A 336 34.14 6.71 -15.17
CA VAL A 336 34.78 7.46 -14.08
C VAL A 336 35.95 8.26 -14.66
N ILE A 337 35.94 9.57 -14.43
CA ILE A 337 37.01 10.52 -14.74
C ILE A 337 37.25 11.36 -13.49
N ASN A 338 38.47 11.33 -12.93
CA ASN A 338 38.82 12.04 -11.70
C ASN A 338 37.84 11.75 -10.53
N SER A 339 37.55 10.47 -10.28
CA SER A 339 36.61 10.01 -9.25
C SER A 339 35.17 10.54 -9.39
N SER A 340 34.79 11.01 -10.57
CA SER A 340 33.44 11.48 -10.88
C SER A 340 32.91 10.85 -12.15
N ALA A 341 31.59 10.72 -12.28
CA ALA A 341 30.93 10.30 -13.52
C ALA A 341 29.78 11.26 -13.84
N ILE A 342 29.68 11.62 -15.13
CA ILE A 342 28.56 12.42 -15.64
C ILE A 342 27.57 11.47 -16.30
N VAL A 343 26.43 11.27 -15.66
CA VAL A 343 25.34 10.41 -16.16
C VAL A 343 24.28 11.30 -16.76
N ARG A 344 23.97 11.12 -18.04
CA ARG A 344 23.05 12.00 -18.77
C ARG A 344 22.07 11.22 -19.63
N GLY A 345 20.96 11.84 -19.98
CA GLY A 345 19.93 11.19 -20.78
C GLY A 345 18.82 12.14 -21.19
N GLN A 346 17.72 11.55 -21.67
CA GLN A 346 16.53 12.25 -22.12
C GLN A 346 15.25 11.70 -21.48
N VAL A 347 14.27 12.57 -21.30
CA VAL A 347 12.93 12.28 -20.80
C VAL A 347 11.96 13.33 -21.36
N ASP A 348 10.65 13.22 -21.08
CA ASP A 348 9.72 14.31 -21.41
C ASP A 348 10.17 15.63 -20.71
N PRO A 349 10.15 16.78 -21.41
CA PRO A 349 10.60 18.06 -20.86
C PRO A 349 9.96 18.43 -19.52
N ASN A 350 10.73 19.08 -18.65
CA ASN A 350 10.32 19.53 -17.32
C ASN A 350 9.90 18.41 -16.34
N ASN A 351 10.13 17.14 -16.68
CA ASN A 351 9.94 16.05 -15.72
C ASN A 351 11.05 16.02 -14.69
N GLN A 352 10.69 15.68 -13.46
CA GLN A 352 11.65 15.35 -12.42
C GLN A 352 12.20 13.94 -12.65
N VAL A 353 13.51 13.76 -12.63
CA VAL A 353 14.18 12.46 -12.77
C VAL A 353 14.83 12.11 -11.44
N GLU A 354 14.45 10.98 -10.85
CA GLU A 354 15.06 10.44 -9.64
C GLU A 354 15.97 9.27 -10.03
N LEU A 355 17.26 9.42 -9.74
CA LEU A 355 18.29 8.41 -10.00
C LEU A 355 18.35 7.41 -8.86
N TYR A 356 18.49 6.14 -9.20
CA TYR A 356 18.58 5.05 -8.26
C TYR A 356 19.84 4.22 -8.49
N GLN A 357 20.41 3.71 -7.40
CA GLN A 357 21.20 2.50 -7.47
C GLN A 357 20.25 1.35 -7.78
N ALA A 358 20.64 0.50 -8.73
CA ALA A 358 19.84 -0.62 -9.19
C ALA A 358 20.59 -1.95 -9.12
N THR A 359 19.85 -3.05 -9.28
CA THR A 359 20.41 -4.40 -9.44
C THR A 359 20.40 -4.84 -10.90
N GLY A 360 21.15 -5.90 -11.24
CA GLY A 360 21.17 -6.47 -12.59
C GLY A 360 22.26 -5.88 -13.47
N GLU A 361 22.13 -6.09 -14.78
CA GLU A 361 23.11 -5.68 -15.80
C GLU A 361 22.63 -4.46 -16.59
N ALA A 362 23.52 -3.82 -17.35
CA ALA A 362 23.14 -2.79 -18.32
C ALA A 362 22.09 -3.31 -19.32
N ASP A 363 21.22 -2.41 -19.81
CA ASP A 363 20.14 -2.73 -20.75
C ASP A 363 19.12 -3.77 -20.25
N THR A 364 19.04 -3.97 -18.93
CA THR A 364 18.00 -4.78 -18.28
C THR A 364 17.19 -3.93 -17.30
N TYR A 365 16.02 -4.43 -16.87
CA TYR A 365 15.23 -3.78 -15.82
C TYR A 365 15.64 -4.33 -14.45
N GLY A 366 16.34 -3.50 -13.69
CA GLY A 366 16.76 -3.77 -12.32
C GLY A 366 15.73 -3.41 -11.26
N GLN A 367 15.96 -3.89 -10.03
CA GLN A 367 15.23 -3.39 -8.86
C GLN A 367 15.86 -2.09 -8.38
N LEU A 368 15.04 -1.11 -8.02
CA LEU A 368 15.46 0.21 -7.56
C LEU A 368 15.79 0.16 -6.06
N ILE A 369 17.04 -0.11 -5.71
CA ILE A 369 17.45 -0.41 -4.32
C ILE A 369 17.78 0.83 -3.51
N ARG A 370 18.12 1.98 -4.10
CA ARG A 370 18.41 3.17 -3.30
C ARG A 370 18.28 4.45 -4.11
N PRO A 371 17.46 5.44 -3.71
CA PRO A 371 17.49 6.75 -4.33
C PRO A 371 18.86 7.41 -4.09
N ILE A 372 19.42 8.06 -5.11
CA ILE A 372 20.73 8.70 -5.08
C ILE A 372 20.56 10.22 -5.11
N GLU A 373 19.92 10.72 -6.17
CA GLU A 373 19.81 12.15 -6.45
C GLU A 373 18.58 12.41 -7.32
N THR A 374 18.14 13.67 -7.39
CA THR A 374 17.03 14.09 -8.23
C THR A 374 17.37 15.36 -8.99
N VAL A 375 17.02 15.41 -10.27
CA VAL A 375 17.17 16.59 -11.14
C VAL A 375 15.88 16.85 -11.91
N VAL A 376 15.76 18.02 -12.52
CA VAL A 376 14.65 18.35 -13.42
C VAL A 376 15.21 18.45 -14.83
N ALA A 377 14.58 17.77 -15.78
CA ALA A 377 14.96 17.85 -17.19
C ALA A 377 14.68 19.24 -17.76
N ASP A 378 15.52 19.70 -18.68
CA ASP A 378 15.37 20.99 -19.35
C ASP A 378 14.16 21.02 -20.32
N ASP A 379 14.00 22.14 -21.03
CA ASP A 379 12.91 22.35 -21.98
C ASP A 379 13.02 21.45 -23.23
N GLU A 380 14.21 20.94 -23.51
CA GLU A 380 14.47 19.94 -24.55
C GLU A 380 14.36 18.49 -24.03
N GLY A 381 14.18 18.31 -22.71
CA GLY A 381 14.06 17.01 -22.07
C GLY A 381 15.39 16.36 -21.67
N ASN A 382 16.51 17.07 -21.73
CA ASN A 382 17.80 16.54 -21.28
C ASN A 382 17.93 16.63 -19.76
N PHE A 383 18.54 15.62 -19.16
CA PHE A 383 18.93 15.61 -17.75
C PHE A 383 20.39 15.19 -17.59
N GLU A 384 21.03 15.65 -16.52
CA GLU A 384 22.41 15.35 -16.17
C GLU A 384 22.55 15.19 -14.65
N PHE A 385 23.26 14.15 -14.22
CA PHE A 385 23.72 13.93 -12.86
C PHE A 385 25.25 13.96 -12.83
N VAL A 386 25.80 14.67 -11.84
CA VAL A 386 27.25 14.71 -11.60
C VAL A 386 27.54 13.94 -10.33
N LEU A 387 27.91 12.67 -10.50
CA LEU A 387 28.17 11.77 -9.38
C LEU A 387 29.62 11.89 -8.94
N THR A 388 29.85 12.17 -7.67
CA THR A 388 31.19 12.22 -7.05
C THR A 388 31.48 10.96 -6.25
N ASP A 389 32.75 10.70 -6.00
CA ASP A 389 33.24 9.56 -5.21
C ASP A 389 32.80 8.18 -5.76
N VAL A 390 32.62 8.10 -7.08
CA VAL A 390 32.27 6.87 -7.79
C VAL A 390 33.51 6.06 -8.14
N THR A 391 33.42 4.75 -7.98
CA THR A 391 34.55 3.81 -8.08
C THR A 391 34.48 2.89 -9.29
N GLY A 392 33.35 2.87 -9.99
CA GLY A 392 33.06 1.97 -11.10
C GLY A 392 32.47 0.64 -10.61
N GLY A 393 31.55 0.10 -11.38
CA GLY A 393 30.76 -1.08 -11.08
C GLY A 393 29.35 -0.76 -10.57
N GLU A 394 29.03 0.51 -10.32
CA GLU A 394 27.69 0.93 -9.94
C GLU A 394 26.70 0.73 -11.10
N VAL A 395 25.58 0.08 -10.81
CA VAL A 395 24.44 -0.08 -11.73
C VAL A 395 23.39 0.95 -11.35
N LEU A 396 22.90 1.70 -12.34
CA LEU A 396 21.97 2.78 -12.15
C LEU A 396 20.70 2.57 -12.97
N SER A 397 19.56 2.97 -12.43
CA SER A 397 18.30 3.16 -13.15
C SER A 397 17.66 4.47 -12.69
N ALA A 398 16.56 4.87 -13.30
CA ALA A 398 15.87 6.09 -12.95
C ALA A 398 14.37 5.98 -13.20
N ILE A 399 13.59 6.81 -12.51
CA ILE A 399 12.17 7.04 -12.80
C ILE A 399 11.97 8.53 -13.09
N ALA A 400 10.99 8.81 -13.93
CA ALA A 400 10.54 10.17 -14.21
C ALA A 400 9.23 10.44 -13.49
N THR A 401 9.01 11.68 -13.06
CA THR A 401 7.72 12.16 -12.54
C THR A 401 7.29 13.39 -13.33
N ASP A 402 6.19 13.27 -14.08
CA ASP A 402 5.50 14.41 -14.69
C ASP A 402 4.52 14.98 -13.65
N PRO A 403 4.56 16.28 -13.36
CA PRO A 403 3.73 16.90 -12.32
C PRO A 403 2.21 16.78 -12.57
N ARG A 404 1.77 16.44 -13.78
CA ARG A 404 0.36 16.28 -14.14
C ARG A 404 -0.07 14.83 -14.26
N TYR A 405 0.86 13.92 -14.52
CA TYR A 405 0.54 12.53 -14.91
C TYR A 405 1.08 11.49 -13.94
N GLY A 406 2.02 11.83 -13.07
CA GLY A 406 2.59 10.94 -12.06
C GLY A 406 3.94 10.35 -12.50
N SER A 407 4.32 9.24 -11.87
CA SER A 407 5.62 8.61 -12.09
C SER A 407 5.60 7.54 -13.18
N SER A 408 6.73 7.37 -13.85
CA SER A 408 6.98 6.35 -14.88
C SER A 408 7.36 5.00 -14.28
N GLU A 409 7.45 3.99 -15.14
CA GLU A 409 8.23 2.77 -14.87
C GLU A 409 9.74 3.08 -14.77
N PRO A 410 10.56 2.13 -14.28
CA PRO A 410 12.00 2.25 -14.29
C PRO A 410 12.59 2.31 -15.70
N ALA A 411 13.65 3.10 -15.87
CA ALA A 411 14.51 3.06 -17.04
C ALA A 411 15.27 1.72 -17.13
N LEU A 412 15.71 1.38 -18.34
CA LEU A 412 16.76 0.37 -18.51
C LEU A 412 18.01 0.78 -17.75
N ASN A 413 18.68 -0.19 -17.15
CA ASN A 413 19.88 0.05 -16.39
C ASN A 413 21.02 0.59 -17.26
N THR A 414 21.81 1.49 -16.68
CA THR A 414 23.13 1.88 -17.17
C THR A 414 24.19 1.54 -16.12
N THR A 415 25.47 1.49 -16.52
CA THR A 415 26.57 1.14 -15.62
C THR A 415 27.64 2.22 -15.59
N ILE A 416 28.22 2.48 -14.41
CA ILE A 416 29.46 3.27 -14.32
C ILE A 416 30.63 2.31 -14.45
N ARG A 417 31.55 2.58 -15.37
CA ARG A 417 32.78 1.82 -15.55
C ARG A 417 34.00 2.65 -15.18
N SER A 418 34.94 2.00 -14.51
CA SER A 418 36.29 2.55 -14.40
C SER A 418 37.01 2.39 -15.72
N LEU A 419 37.65 3.45 -16.17
CA LEU A 419 38.66 3.35 -17.22
C LEU A 419 39.82 2.57 -16.59
N GLY A 420 39.94 1.28 -16.91
CA GLY A 420 41.09 0.51 -16.50
C GLY A 420 42.36 1.20 -16.99
N GLU A 421 43.39 1.28 -16.15
CA GLU A 421 44.75 1.41 -16.66
C GLU A 421 44.89 0.32 -17.72
N SER A 422 45.09 0.75 -18.97
CA SER A 422 45.31 -0.13 -20.10
C SER A 422 46.23 -1.26 -19.66
N GLY A 423 45.69 -2.48 -19.57
CA GLY A 423 46.48 -3.66 -19.30
C GLY A 423 47.60 -3.67 -20.34
N THR A 424 48.82 -3.42 -19.89
CA THR A 424 50.01 -3.68 -20.68
C THR A 424 50.01 -5.18 -20.92
N SER A 425 49.55 -5.56 -22.10
CA SER A 425 49.84 -6.86 -22.69
C SER A 425 51.35 -7.03 -22.72
N THR A 426 51.86 -8.01 -21.99
CA THR A 426 53.17 -8.63 -22.23
C THR A 426 52.95 -10.10 -22.51
#